data_AF-A0A183CHB6-F1
#
_entry.id   AF-A0A183CHB6-F1
#
_cell.length_a   1.000
_cell.length_b   1.000
_cell.length_c   1.000
_cell.angle_alpha   90.00
_cell.angle_beta   90.00
_cell.angle_gamma   90.00
#
_symmetry.space_group_name_H-M   'P 1'
#
loop_
_entity.id
_entity.type
_entity.pdbx_description
1 polymer ?
#
loop_
_entity_poly.entity_id
_entity_poly.type
_entity_poly.pdbx_seq_one_letter_code
_entity_poly.pdbx_strand_id
1 'polypeptide(L)'
;MTGTERKVFQKYYPPDFDPAKIPKAKQPRNRQFIQRVMTPFNMRCNTCNEYIYKGKKFNMRRETAEGESYLGLKIFRFYFRCPNCLAEITFKTDIENVDYQAEHGATRLFDAFKFYQEQERREEVKEEEEKADAMKMLEKRTKMSKIEMEALGHIEELQEANRRHEKIDAIGYMNEVEQKRVLSMAEQMRQQEDDDEREVQRLVGKSNSGRIERRLKEEEEEGKPATSSFAMPADRTPRRRAGPKSARRLYVKAVFTGYKRGHRNQHENTSLLKLDGVNDKGDAKFYLGKRAVYVYKGHNKVARGGGPKTRVRAIWGRITRVHGNSGAVRAKFHHNLPPTAMGKRIRVMLYPSNI
;
A
#
# COMPACT_ATOMS: atom_id res chain seq x y z
N MET A 1 -3.11 -61.67 8.37
CA MET A 1 -3.69 -60.32 8.56
C MET A 1 -4.66 -60.40 9.73
N THR A 2 -4.46 -59.61 10.80
CA THR A 2 -5.29 -59.66 12.03
C THR A 2 -5.61 -58.24 12.52
N GLY A 3 -6.04 -57.38 11.59
CA GLY A 3 -6.49 -56.03 11.92
C GLY A 3 -7.84 -56.06 12.63
N THR A 4 -7.84 -56.04 13.97
CA THR A 4 -9.06 -55.90 14.78
C THR A 4 -9.84 -54.66 14.34
N GLU A 5 -11.13 -54.82 14.07
CA GLU A 5 -11.96 -53.76 13.51
C GLU A 5 -12.04 -52.52 14.39
N ARG A 6 -12.18 -51.33 13.78
CA ARG A 6 -12.38 -50.08 14.54
C ARG A 6 -13.69 -50.05 15.35
N LYS A 7 -14.68 -50.87 14.99
CA LYS A 7 -15.98 -51.01 15.64
C LYS A 7 -16.26 -52.47 16.01
N VAL A 8 -15.42 -53.04 16.89
CA VAL A 8 -15.62 -54.42 17.39
C VAL A 8 -17.00 -54.55 18.05
N PHE A 9 -17.86 -55.42 17.51
CA PHE A 9 -19.20 -55.70 18.05
C PHE A 9 -19.16 -56.47 19.38
N GLN A 10 -18.30 -57.48 19.46
CA GLN A 10 -18.14 -58.34 20.65
C GLN A 10 -16.67 -58.40 21.05
N LYS A 11 -16.39 -58.13 22.33
CA LYS A 11 -15.08 -58.37 22.93
C LYS A 11 -15.15 -59.67 23.71
N TYR A 12 -14.13 -60.51 23.58
CA TYR A 12 -13.99 -61.69 24.44
C TYR A 12 -13.73 -61.25 25.88
N TYR A 13 -14.54 -61.77 26.80
CA TYR A 13 -14.29 -61.74 28.25
C TYR A 13 -14.04 -63.20 28.68
N PRO A 14 -13.04 -63.48 29.55
CA PRO A 14 -12.84 -64.83 30.06
C PRO A 14 -14.04 -65.26 30.94
N PRO A 15 -14.30 -66.58 31.08
CA PRO A 15 -15.48 -67.07 31.81
C PRO A 15 -15.52 -66.64 33.27
N ASP A 16 -14.35 -66.45 33.90
CA ASP A 16 -14.21 -66.03 35.31
C ASP A 16 -14.35 -64.50 35.52
N PHE A 17 -14.71 -63.74 34.48
CA PHE A 17 -14.76 -62.28 34.52
C PHE A 17 -15.96 -61.75 35.35
N ASP A 18 -15.68 -61.38 36.60
CA ASP A 18 -16.63 -60.69 37.47
C ASP A 18 -16.37 -59.17 37.50
N PRO A 19 -17.29 -58.32 36.99
CA PRO A 19 -17.13 -56.87 36.98
C PRO A 19 -17.20 -56.22 38.37
N ALA A 20 -17.73 -56.90 39.40
CA ALA A 20 -17.80 -56.38 40.76
C ALA A 20 -16.44 -56.45 41.50
N LYS A 21 -15.57 -57.41 41.12
CA LYS A 21 -14.25 -57.60 41.73
C LYS A 21 -13.21 -56.56 41.29
N ILE A 22 -13.48 -55.76 40.25
CA ILE A 22 -12.50 -54.85 39.63
C ILE A 22 -12.61 -53.44 40.25
N PRO A 23 -11.57 -52.93 40.95
CA PRO A 23 -11.61 -51.59 41.52
C PRO A 23 -11.59 -50.51 40.43
N LYS A 24 -12.56 -49.58 40.48
CA LYS A 24 -12.57 -48.40 39.61
C LYS A 24 -11.35 -47.53 39.91
N ALA A 25 -10.52 -47.27 38.90
CA ALA A 25 -9.30 -46.47 39.04
C ALA A 25 -9.62 -45.04 39.51
N LYS A 26 -9.38 -44.77 40.81
CA LYS A 26 -9.51 -43.43 41.40
C LYS A 26 -8.46 -42.52 40.77
N GLN A 27 -8.89 -41.40 40.19
CA GLN A 27 -8.01 -40.39 39.57
C GLN A 27 -7.98 -39.12 40.42
N PRO A 28 -6.86 -38.39 40.46
CA PRO A 28 -6.77 -37.12 41.18
C PRO A 28 -7.75 -36.10 40.59
N ARG A 29 -8.32 -35.25 41.46
CA ARG A 29 -9.28 -34.20 41.09
C ARG A 29 -8.73 -33.27 40.00
N ASN A 30 -7.44 -32.93 40.12
CA ASN A 30 -6.74 -31.98 39.26
C ASN A 30 -5.97 -32.72 38.15
N ARG A 31 -6.64 -33.69 37.49
CA ARG A 31 -6.05 -34.41 36.38
C ARG A 31 -5.94 -33.49 35.17
N GLN A 32 -4.70 -33.19 34.75
CA GLN A 32 -4.44 -32.55 33.47
C GLN A 32 -4.76 -33.53 32.32
N PHE A 33 -5.61 -33.09 31.37
CA PHE A 33 -5.98 -33.86 30.17
C PHE A 33 -5.30 -33.26 28.95
N ILE A 34 -4.63 -34.08 28.12
CA ILE A 34 -4.08 -33.60 26.85
C ILE A 34 -5.21 -33.55 25.81
N GLN A 35 -5.48 -32.36 25.27
CA GLN A 35 -6.51 -32.12 24.26
C GLN A 35 -5.92 -31.29 23.10
N ARG A 36 -6.23 -31.66 21.85
CA ARG A 36 -5.76 -30.93 20.67
C ARG A 36 -6.74 -29.80 20.32
N VAL A 37 -6.38 -28.56 20.64
CA VAL A 37 -7.27 -27.38 20.61
C VAL A 37 -6.63 -26.24 19.78
N MET A 38 -7.46 -25.28 19.37
CA MET A 38 -7.07 -24.03 18.71
C MET A 38 -6.74 -22.94 19.72
N THR A 39 -5.83 -22.02 19.40
CA THR A 39 -5.75 -20.73 20.10
C THR A 39 -6.99 -19.86 19.82
N PRO A 40 -7.71 -19.36 20.85
CA PRO A 40 -8.98 -18.65 20.66
C PRO A 40 -8.83 -17.19 20.18
N PHE A 41 -7.68 -16.57 20.43
CA PHE A 41 -7.37 -15.17 20.09
C PHE A 41 -5.94 -15.00 19.56
N ASN A 42 -5.66 -13.82 18.99
CA ASN A 42 -4.31 -13.41 18.59
C ASN A 42 -3.51 -12.98 19.83
N MET A 43 -2.31 -13.53 20.02
CA MET A 43 -1.44 -13.19 21.15
C MET A 43 0.03 -13.13 20.74
N ARG A 44 0.85 -12.46 21.54
CA ARG A 44 2.31 -12.38 21.38
C ARG A 44 2.97 -13.01 22.60
N CYS A 45 3.90 -13.94 22.41
CA CYS A 45 4.64 -14.56 23.51
C CYS A 45 5.58 -13.56 24.18
N ASN A 46 5.54 -13.44 25.51
CA ASN A 46 6.31 -12.43 26.25
C ASN A 46 7.83 -12.70 26.22
N THR A 47 8.25 -13.97 26.11
CA THR A 47 9.67 -14.37 26.19
C THR A 47 10.43 -14.19 24.88
N CYS A 48 9.78 -14.35 23.73
CA CYS A 48 10.45 -14.32 22.41
C CYS A 48 9.76 -13.43 21.36
N ASN A 49 8.67 -12.74 21.73
CA ASN A 49 7.86 -11.90 20.85
C ASN A 49 7.25 -12.59 19.60
N GLU A 50 7.29 -13.93 19.53
CA GLU A 50 6.63 -14.73 18.48
C GLU A 50 5.10 -14.49 18.49
N TYR A 51 4.53 -14.29 17.29
CA TYR A 51 3.11 -14.04 17.11
C TYR A 51 2.33 -15.35 16.94
N ILE A 52 1.36 -15.54 17.82
CA ILE A 52 0.52 -16.73 17.89
C ILE A 52 -0.89 -16.31 17.49
N TYR A 53 -1.16 -16.43 16.19
CA TYR A 53 -2.46 -16.11 15.60
C TYR A 53 -3.58 -17.04 16.11
N LYS A 54 -4.82 -16.54 16.08
CA LYS A 54 -6.05 -17.29 16.31
C LYS A 54 -6.14 -18.49 15.37
N GLY A 55 -6.49 -19.66 15.88
CA GLY A 55 -6.60 -20.89 15.09
C GLY A 55 -5.29 -21.67 14.88
N LYS A 56 -4.22 -21.41 15.62
CA LYS A 56 -3.01 -22.24 15.63
C LYS A 56 -3.29 -23.49 16.49
N LYS A 57 -3.09 -24.70 15.93
CA LYS A 57 -3.40 -25.99 16.59
C LYS A 57 -2.26 -26.41 17.50
N PHE A 58 -2.56 -26.64 18.78
CA PHE A 58 -1.61 -27.19 19.76
C PHE A 58 -2.18 -28.42 20.45
N ASN A 59 -1.30 -29.29 20.95
CA ASN A 59 -1.65 -30.30 21.95
C ASN A 59 -1.54 -29.60 23.31
N MET A 60 -2.67 -29.14 23.84
CA MET A 60 -2.74 -28.38 25.09
C MET A 60 -2.99 -29.30 26.28
N ARG A 61 -2.50 -28.94 27.46
CA ARG A 61 -2.93 -29.54 28.73
C ARG A 61 -4.12 -28.74 29.24
N ARG A 62 -5.24 -29.40 29.54
CA ARG A 62 -6.45 -28.81 30.11
C ARG A 62 -6.62 -29.25 31.57
N GLU A 63 -6.78 -28.29 32.44
CA GLU A 63 -7.05 -28.45 33.87
C GLU A 63 -8.38 -27.76 34.22
N THR A 64 -9.00 -28.17 35.33
CA THR A 64 -10.13 -27.42 35.90
C THR A 64 -9.54 -26.41 36.89
N ALA A 65 -9.92 -25.14 36.81
CA ALA A 65 -9.49 -24.16 37.79
C ALA A 65 -10.11 -24.50 39.16
N GLU A 66 -9.30 -24.49 40.22
CA GLU A 66 -9.79 -24.65 41.60
C GLU A 66 -10.24 -23.29 42.15
N GLY A 67 -11.26 -23.28 43.00
CA GLY A 67 -11.87 -22.06 43.55
C GLY A 67 -12.75 -21.27 42.55
N GLU A 68 -12.47 -21.36 41.25
CA GLU A 68 -13.13 -20.56 40.22
C GLU A 68 -14.24 -21.34 39.49
N SER A 69 -15.50 -21.05 39.83
CA SER A 69 -16.68 -21.59 39.13
C SER A 69 -17.77 -20.53 38.95
N TYR A 70 -18.18 -20.29 37.71
CA TYR A 70 -19.25 -19.35 37.39
C TYR A 70 -20.61 -20.06 37.39
N LEU A 71 -21.51 -19.69 38.31
CA LEU A 71 -22.85 -20.29 38.45
C LEU A 71 -22.84 -21.84 38.49
N GLY A 72 -21.83 -22.43 39.14
CA GLY A 72 -21.62 -23.88 39.22
C GLY A 72 -20.97 -24.52 37.98
N LEU A 73 -20.78 -23.77 36.89
CA LEU A 73 -20.02 -24.21 35.72
C LEU A 73 -18.51 -24.13 36.00
N LYS A 74 -17.78 -25.14 35.53
CA LYS A 74 -16.34 -25.28 35.74
C LYS A 74 -15.56 -24.44 34.75
N ILE A 75 -14.69 -23.56 35.25
CA ILE A 75 -13.71 -22.84 34.44
C ILE A 75 -12.55 -23.77 34.10
N PHE A 76 -12.09 -23.75 32.85
CA PHE A 76 -10.97 -24.55 32.38
C PHE A 76 -9.75 -23.68 32.12
N ARG A 77 -8.60 -24.08 32.67
CA ARG A 77 -7.30 -23.50 32.35
C ARG A 77 -6.61 -24.37 31.29
N PHE A 78 -6.15 -23.75 30.22
CA PHE A 78 -5.40 -24.38 29.15
C PHE A 78 -3.94 -23.93 29.21
N TYR A 79 -3.03 -24.90 29.18
CA TYR A 79 -1.60 -24.71 29.12
C TYR A 79 -1.05 -25.19 27.78
N PHE A 80 -0.20 -24.40 27.12
CA PHE A 80 0.52 -24.83 25.93
C PHE A 80 1.90 -24.18 25.86
N ARG A 81 2.81 -24.77 25.08
CA ARG A 81 4.18 -24.25 24.91
C ARG A 81 4.30 -23.41 23.65
N CYS A 82 5.00 -22.28 23.74
CA CYS A 82 5.36 -21.46 22.60
C CYS A 82 6.20 -22.27 21.59
N PRO A 83 5.90 -22.23 20.27
CA PRO A 83 6.62 -23.04 19.28
C PRO A 83 8.07 -22.61 19.03
N ASN A 84 8.50 -21.45 19.55
CA ASN A 84 9.85 -20.92 19.38
C ASN A 84 10.70 -21.10 20.66
N CYS A 85 10.29 -20.50 21.78
CA CYS A 85 11.05 -20.53 23.04
C CYS A 85 10.63 -21.62 24.05
N LEU A 86 9.66 -22.48 23.71
CA LEU A 86 9.07 -23.51 24.58
C LEU A 86 8.41 -23.03 25.89
N ALA A 87 8.45 -21.73 26.18
CA ALA A 87 7.81 -21.12 27.36
C ALA A 87 6.32 -21.48 27.44
N GLU A 88 5.85 -21.73 28.67
CA GLU A 88 4.47 -22.10 28.95
C GLU A 88 3.57 -20.86 28.94
N ILE A 89 2.48 -20.94 28.18
CA ILE A 89 1.46 -19.89 28.02
C ILE A 89 0.15 -20.46 28.56
N THR A 90 -0.55 -19.69 29.39
CA THR A 90 -1.81 -20.12 30.02
C THR A 90 -2.95 -19.15 29.76
N PHE A 91 -4.14 -19.72 29.54
CA PHE A 91 -5.39 -18.96 29.41
C PHE A 91 -6.57 -19.72 30.02
N LYS A 92 -7.55 -18.98 30.52
CA LYS A 92 -8.80 -19.49 31.12
C LYS A 92 -9.98 -19.39 30.15
N THR A 93 -11.14 -19.90 30.58
CA THR A 93 -12.44 -19.73 29.92
C THR A 93 -13.32 -18.77 30.73
N ASP A 94 -13.72 -17.65 30.13
CA ASP A 94 -14.48 -16.61 30.81
C ASP A 94 -15.95 -16.74 30.39
N ILE A 95 -16.75 -17.39 31.23
CA ILE A 95 -18.12 -17.76 30.86
C ILE A 95 -19.03 -16.52 30.78
N GLU A 96 -18.80 -15.53 31.65
CA GLU A 96 -19.48 -14.22 31.67
C GLU A 96 -19.38 -13.48 30.32
N ASN A 97 -18.18 -13.43 29.75
CA ASN A 97 -17.87 -12.65 28.55
C ASN A 97 -17.81 -13.49 27.26
N VAL A 98 -18.13 -14.79 27.36
CA VAL A 98 -18.06 -15.79 26.28
C VAL A 98 -16.67 -15.78 25.58
N ASP A 99 -15.61 -15.63 26.36
CA ASP A 99 -14.23 -15.40 25.88
C ASP A 99 -13.19 -16.20 26.71
N TYR A 100 -11.91 -15.86 26.60
CA TYR A 100 -10.80 -16.58 27.22
C TYR A 100 -9.70 -15.62 27.72
N GLN A 101 -9.54 -15.42 29.03
CA GLN A 101 -8.56 -14.51 29.60
C GLN A 101 -7.14 -15.10 29.49
N ALA A 102 -6.18 -14.29 29.05
CA ALA A 102 -4.76 -14.64 29.11
C ALA A 102 -4.24 -14.39 30.52
N GLU A 103 -3.59 -15.38 31.15
CA GLU A 103 -2.99 -15.25 32.47
C GLU A 103 -1.47 -15.05 32.39
N HIS A 104 -0.76 -15.99 31.73
CA HIS A 104 0.70 -16.07 31.79
C HIS A 104 1.31 -16.35 30.41
N GLY A 105 2.56 -15.88 30.23
CA GLY A 105 3.40 -16.20 29.06
C GLY A 105 3.09 -15.45 27.76
N ALA A 106 1.93 -14.82 27.60
CA ALA A 106 1.58 -14.05 26.40
C ALA A 106 0.62 -12.87 26.68
N THR A 107 0.86 -11.75 26.00
CA THR A 107 -0.12 -10.64 25.91
C THR A 107 -1.11 -10.88 24.78
N ARG A 108 -2.40 -10.62 25.02
CA ARG A 108 -3.39 -10.44 23.94
C ARG A 108 -2.93 -9.32 23.00
N LEU A 109 -3.21 -9.47 21.70
CA LEU A 109 -3.08 -8.37 20.76
C LEU A 109 -4.29 -7.43 20.92
N PHE A 110 -4.08 -6.12 20.81
CA PHE A 110 -5.16 -5.13 20.94
C PHE A 110 -6.24 -5.36 19.87
N ASP A 111 -7.50 -5.43 20.31
CA ASP A 111 -8.68 -5.57 19.46
C ASP A 111 -9.46 -4.25 19.51
N ALA A 112 -9.33 -3.46 18.44
CA ALA A 112 -9.94 -2.14 18.36
C ALA A 112 -11.47 -2.19 18.52
N PHE A 113 -12.13 -3.27 18.06
CA PHE A 113 -13.58 -3.41 18.19
C PHE A 113 -14.01 -3.51 19.65
N LYS A 114 -13.27 -4.28 20.46
CA LYS A 114 -13.54 -4.38 21.91
C LYS A 114 -13.30 -3.05 22.63
N PHE A 115 -12.25 -2.32 22.26
CA PHE A 115 -11.97 -1.01 22.83
C PHE A 115 -13.06 0.01 22.49
N TYR A 116 -13.58 0.00 21.25
CA TYR A 116 -14.74 0.83 20.89
C TYR A 116 -15.98 0.47 21.73
N GLN A 117 -16.36 -0.80 21.86
CA GLN A 117 -17.50 -1.21 22.70
C GLN A 117 -17.33 -0.85 24.19
N GLU A 118 -16.09 -0.88 24.70
CA GLU A 118 -15.77 -0.49 26.07
C GLU A 118 -15.80 1.05 26.26
N GLN A 119 -15.47 1.83 25.22
CA GLN A 119 -15.69 3.27 25.22
C GLN A 119 -17.17 3.63 25.07
N GLU A 120 -17.90 3.02 24.13
CA GLU A 120 -19.34 3.20 23.91
C GLU A 120 -20.11 2.98 25.22
N ARG A 121 -19.93 1.83 25.89
CA ARG A 121 -20.57 1.57 27.21
C ARG A 121 -20.18 2.57 28.29
N ARG A 122 -18.93 3.04 28.27
CA ARG A 122 -18.45 4.05 29.22
C ARG A 122 -18.94 5.46 28.88
N GLU A 123 -19.44 5.69 27.68
CA GLU A 123 -20.10 6.91 27.26
C GLU A 123 -21.61 6.81 27.50
N GLU A 124 -22.24 5.67 27.26
CA GLU A 124 -23.62 5.36 27.68
C GLU A 124 -23.82 5.60 29.18
N VAL A 125 -22.98 5.04 30.05
CA VAL A 125 -23.06 5.22 31.51
C VAL A 125 -22.89 6.70 31.92
N LYS A 126 -21.93 7.42 31.32
CA LYS A 126 -21.79 8.88 31.56
C LYS A 126 -23.00 9.66 31.06
N GLU A 127 -23.59 9.24 29.94
CA GLU A 127 -24.80 9.87 29.43
C GLU A 127 -25.99 9.59 30.34
N GLU A 128 -26.09 8.42 30.98
CA GLU A 128 -27.11 8.13 31.99
C GLU A 128 -26.89 8.98 33.25
N GLU A 129 -25.64 9.12 33.73
CA GLU A 129 -25.27 10.09 34.78
C GLU A 129 -25.61 11.54 34.38
N GLU A 130 -25.45 11.91 33.11
CA GLU A 130 -25.81 13.24 32.55
C GLU A 130 -27.30 13.41 32.26
N LYS A 131 -28.06 12.32 32.13
CA LYS A 131 -29.53 12.34 31.99
C LYS A 131 -30.22 12.37 33.36
N ALA A 132 -29.56 11.86 34.40
CA ALA A 132 -30.03 11.94 35.78
C ALA A 132 -29.96 13.39 36.34
N ASP A 133 -29.00 14.20 35.91
CA ASP A 133 -28.91 15.62 36.25
C ASP A 133 -29.52 16.51 35.15
N ALA A 134 -30.76 16.97 35.40
CA ALA A 134 -31.51 17.80 34.47
C ALA A 134 -30.83 19.16 34.17
N MET A 135 -30.06 19.73 35.09
CA MET A 135 -29.34 20.98 34.86
C MET A 135 -28.13 20.73 33.94
N LYS A 136 -27.36 19.69 34.23
CA LYS A 136 -26.19 19.28 33.41
C LYS A 136 -26.60 18.93 31.98
N MET A 137 -27.76 18.31 31.76
CA MET A 137 -28.30 18.08 30.41
C MET A 137 -28.58 19.39 29.67
N LEU A 138 -29.17 20.40 30.33
CA LEU A 138 -29.47 21.71 29.73
C LEU A 138 -28.20 22.49 29.41
N GLU A 139 -27.19 22.46 30.29
CA GLU A 139 -25.86 23.02 30.03
C GLU A 139 -25.17 22.33 28.84
N LYS A 140 -25.20 20.99 28.78
CA LYS A 140 -24.65 20.23 27.64
C LYS A 140 -25.34 20.62 26.34
N ARG A 141 -26.68 20.69 26.33
CA ARG A 141 -27.47 21.05 25.13
C ARG A 141 -27.19 22.47 24.66
N THR A 142 -27.22 23.45 25.55
CA THR A 142 -26.94 24.86 25.21
C THR A 142 -25.50 25.06 24.74
N LYS A 143 -24.53 24.39 25.37
CA LYS A 143 -23.12 24.40 24.95
C LYS A 143 -22.92 23.75 23.58
N MET A 144 -23.59 22.64 23.28
CA MET A 144 -23.54 22.01 21.96
C MET A 144 -24.11 22.93 20.87
N SER A 145 -25.28 23.53 21.08
CA SER A 145 -25.86 24.49 20.12
C SER A 145 -25.01 25.75 19.95
N LYS A 146 -24.28 26.20 21.00
CA LYS A 146 -23.31 27.31 20.89
C LYS A 146 -22.12 26.92 20.01
N ILE A 147 -21.53 25.74 20.22
CA ILE A 147 -20.43 25.21 19.40
C ILE A 147 -20.87 25.01 17.94
N GLU A 148 -22.11 24.56 17.72
CA GLU A 148 -22.68 24.38 16.38
C GLU A 148 -22.85 25.73 15.65
N MET A 149 -23.34 26.77 16.32
CA MET A 149 -23.41 28.13 15.76
C MET A 149 -22.01 28.72 15.50
N GLU A 150 -21.04 28.52 16.39
CA GLU A 150 -19.65 28.96 16.21
C GLU A 150 -19.00 28.24 15.01
N ALA A 151 -19.20 26.93 14.86
CA ALA A 151 -18.70 26.16 13.73
C ALA A 151 -19.35 26.58 12.40
N LEU A 152 -20.66 26.87 12.38
CA LEU A 152 -21.35 27.40 11.20
C LEU A 152 -20.84 28.80 10.84
N GLY A 153 -20.63 29.67 11.82
CA GLY A 153 -20.02 30.99 11.64
C GLY A 153 -18.65 30.91 10.99
N HIS A 154 -17.75 30.06 11.51
CA HIS A 154 -16.42 29.85 10.90
C HIS A 154 -16.49 29.27 9.48
N ILE A 155 -17.48 28.42 9.17
CA ILE A 155 -17.70 27.94 7.80
C ILE A 155 -18.18 29.08 6.89
N GLU A 156 -19.02 29.99 7.38
CA GLU A 156 -19.48 31.16 6.62
C GLU A 156 -18.35 32.18 6.40
N GLU A 157 -17.55 32.50 7.43
CA GLU A 157 -16.33 33.31 7.32
C GLU A 157 -15.36 32.76 6.26
N LEU A 158 -15.10 31.45 6.29
CA LEU A 158 -14.25 30.78 5.29
C LEU A 158 -14.88 30.79 3.90
N GLN A 159 -16.20 30.63 3.77
CA GLN A 159 -16.88 30.77 2.48
C GLN A 159 -16.80 32.20 1.95
N GLU A 160 -16.98 33.21 2.78
CA GLU A 160 -16.94 34.60 2.35
C GLU A 160 -15.51 35.01 1.96
N ALA A 161 -14.50 34.62 2.74
CA ALA A 161 -13.10 34.79 2.38
C ALA A 161 -12.78 34.13 1.02
N ASN A 162 -13.22 32.88 0.81
CA ASN A 162 -13.04 32.21 -0.47
C ASN A 162 -13.78 32.91 -1.62
N ARG A 163 -15.02 33.39 -1.43
CA ARG A 163 -15.77 34.16 -2.45
C ARG A 163 -15.14 35.53 -2.76
N ARG A 164 -14.48 36.17 -1.78
CA ARG A 164 -13.67 37.38 -1.99
C ARG A 164 -12.43 37.06 -2.82
N HIS A 165 -11.75 35.94 -2.52
CA HIS A 165 -10.54 35.51 -3.21
C HIS A 165 -10.81 34.94 -4.62
N GLU A 166 -11.98 34.35 -4.87
CA GLU A 166 -12.41 33.80 -6.17
C GLU A 166 -12.48 34.89 -7.27
N LYS A 167 -12.69 36.15 -6.88
CA LYS A 167 -12.66 37.30 -7.81
C LYS A 167 -11.25 37.79 -8.14
N ILE A 168 -10.22 37.30 -7.45
CA ILE A 168 -8.83 37.69 -7.64
C ILE A 168 -8.16 36.63 -8.52
N ASP A 169 -8.00 36.93 -9.81
CA ASP A 169 -7.19 36.07 -10.69
C ASP A 169 -5.70 36.22 -10.34
N ALA A 170 -5.27 35.46 -9.34
CA ALA A 170 -3.89 35.35 -8.92
C ALA A 170 -2.98 34.79 -10.02
N ILE A 171 -3.51 34.07 -11.01
CA ILE A 171 -2.74 33.56 -12.15
C ILE A 171 -2.53 34.68 -13.16
N GLY A 172 -3.58 35.43 -13.51
CA GLY A 172 -3.51 36.64 -14.33
C GLY A 172 -2.56 37.68 -13.75
N TYR A 173 -2.69 38.02 -12.46
CA TYR A 173 -1.81 38.99 -11.80
C TYR A 173 -0.34 38.53 -11.78
N MET A 174 -0.07 37.25 -11.46
CA MET A 174 1.30 36.72 -11.51
C MET A 174 1.86 36.71 -12.94
N ASN A 175 1.07 36.34 -13.94
CA ASN A 175 1.47 36.40 -15.34
C ASN A 175 1.78 37.84 -15.79
N GLU A 176 0.98 38.84 -15.39
CA GLU A 176 1.28 40.24 -15.68
C GLU A 176 2.57 40.72 -15.01
N VAL A 177 2.84 40.31 -13.77
CA VAL A 177 4.08 40.66 -13.05
C VAL A 177 5.29 39.97 -13.67
N GLU A 178 5.17 38.71 -14.11
CA GLU A 178 6.22 38.04 -14.88
C GLU A 178 6.43 38.69 -16.25
N GLN A 179 5.37 39.02 -16.99
CA GLN A 179 5.48 39.71 -18.29
C GLN A 179 6.14 41.08 -18.14
N LYS A 180 5.74 41.90 -17.16
CA LYS A 180 6.35 43.22 -16.91
C LYS A 180 7.83 43.10 -16.54
N ARG A 181 8.22 42.08 -15.76
CA ARG A 181 9.63 41.77 -15.46
C ARG A 181 10.42 41.31 -16.69
N VAL A 182 9.86 40.42 -17.49
CA VAL A 182 10.49 39.94 -18.73
C VAL A 182 10.67 41.07 -19.74
N LEU A 183 9.69 41.97 -19.87
CA LEU A 183 9.79 43.15 -20.72
C LEU A 183 10.89 44.11 -20.24
N SER A 184 10.90 44.52 -18.96
CA SER A 184 11.95 45.40 -18.44
C SER A 184 13.35 44.79 -18.53
N MET A 185 13.46 43.46 -18.38
CA MET A 185 14.74 42.74 -18.48
C MET A 185 15.19 42.59 -19.95
N ALA A 186 14.26 42.47 -20.90
CA ALA A 186 14.55 42.48 -22.34
C ALA A 186 14.93 43.88 -22.85
N GLU A 187 14.34 44.94 -22.31
CA GLU A 187 14.72 46.34 -22.60
C GLU A 187 16.13 46.65 -22.09
N GLN A 188 16.48 46.17 -20.88
CA GLN A 188 17.85 46.28 -20.35
C GLN A 188 18.86 45.48 -21.18
N MET A 189 18.55 44.23 -21.56
CA MET A 189 19.41 43.44 -22.45
C MET A 189 19.65 44.14 -23.79
N ARG A 190 18.61 44.72 -24.40
CA ARG A 190 18.75 45.46 -25.68
C ARG A 190 19.60 46.71 -25.56
N GLN A 191 19.52 47.43 -24.44
CA GLN A 191 20.40 48.58 -24.21
C GLN A 191 21.87 48.15 -24.04
N GLN A 192 22.12 46.99 -23.42
CA GLN A 192 23.46 46.40 -23.40
C GLN A 192 23.91 45.94 -24.80
N GLU A 193 23.04 45.31 -25.59
CA GLU A 193 23.35 44.91 -26.98
C GLU A 193 23.66 46.14 -27.87
N ASP A 194 22.87 47.21 -27.79
CA ASP A 194 23.11 48.49 -28.50
C ASP A 194 24.44 49.15 -28.11
N ASP A 195 24.79 49.14 -26.81
CA ASP A 195 26.04 49.76 -26.33
C ASP A 195 27.26 48.86 -26.56
N ASP A 196 27.13 47.53 -26.46
CA ASP A 196 28.18 46.56 -26.83
C ASP A 196 28.45 46.62 -28.35
N GLU A 197 27.44 46.76 -29.21
CA GLU A 197 27.65 46.98 -30.66
C GLU A 197 28.40 48.31 -30.93
N ARG A 198 28.08 49.39 -30.21
CA ARG A 198 28.81 50.67 -30.30
C ARG A 198 30.25 50.56 -29.78
N GLU A 199 30.50 49.74 -28.77
CA GLU A 199 31.85 49.50 -28.23
C GLU A 199 32.68 48.65 -29.20
N VAL A 200 32.10 47.58 -29.76
CA VAL A 200 32.71 46.76 -30.82
C VAL A 200 33.00 47.60 -32.07
N GLN A 201 32.07 48.46 -32.49
CA GLN A 201 32.27 49.35 -33.64
C GLN A 201 33.34 50.44 -33.37
N ARG A 202 33.64 50.76 -32.10
CA ARG A 202 34.81 51.57 -31.71
C ARG A 202 36.11 50.78 -31.72
N LEU A 203 36.07 49.49 -31.34
CA LEU A 203 37.23 48.60 -31.29
C LEU A 203 37.69 48.09 -32.66
N VAL A 204 36.79 47.95 -33.65
CA VAL A 204 37.13 47.57 -35.04
C VAL A 204 37.67 48.78 -35.81
N GLY A 205 38.81 49.31 -35.33
CA GLY A 205 39.36 50.62 -35.69
C GLY A 205 40.79 50.62 -36.24
N LYS A 206 41.00 50.05 -37.44
CA LYS A 206 42.16 50.23 -38.35
C LYS A 206 43.55 49.73 -37.87
N SER A 207 44.16 48.87 -38.68
CA SER A 207 45.62 48.76 -38.81
C SER A 207 46.02 48.85 -40.29
N ASN A 208 47.23 49.35 -40.59
CA ASN A 208 47.58 49.87 -41.92
C ASN A 208 48.17 48.81 -42.89
N SER A 209 47.72 47.55 -42.81
CA SER A 209 48.28 46.44 -43.61
C SER A 209 47.25 45.34 -43.88
N GLY A 210 46.56 45.41 -45.02
CA GLY A 210 45.43 44.53 -45.35
C GLY A 210 45.79 43.12 -45.84
N ARG A 211 45.91 42.14 -44.92
CA ARG A 211 45.94 40.67 -45.14
C ARG A 211 45.78 39.98 -43.76
N ILE A 212 45.24 38.77 -43.52
CA ILE A 212 45.04 37.49 -44.27
C ILE A 212 43.68 36.88 -43.82
N GLU A 213 42.71 36.66 -44.73
CA GLU A 213 42.19 35.36 -45.24
C GLU A 213 40.96 34.75 -44.51
N ARG A 214 40.40 33.64 -45.02
CA ARG A 214 39.03 33.11 -44.73
C ARG A 214 39.00 31.57 -44.62
N ARG A 215 37.84 31.00 -44.22
CA ARG A 215 37.35 29.57 -44.22
C ARG A 215 37.35 28.91 -42.83
N LEU A 216 36.41 28.04 -42.43
CA LEU A 216 35.08 27.53 -42.92
C LEU A 216 34.33 26.98 -41.66
N LYS A 217 33.07 26.51 -41.60
CA LYS A 217 31.97 26.13 -42.53
C LYS A 217 30.65 26.89 -42.10
N GLU A 218 29.38 26.76 -42.51
CA GLU A 218 28.45 25.71 -43.06
C GLU A 218 27.98 24.64 -42.02
N GLU A 219 26.72 24.27 -41.72
CA GLU A 219 25.31 24.59 -42.08
C GLU A 219 24.46 24.88 -40.76
N GLU A 220 23.11 24.92 -40.55
CA GLU A 220 21.79 24.77 -41.25
C GLU A 220 20.65 25.40 -40.36
N GLU A 221 19.42 25.72 -40.85
CA GLU A 221 18.31 26.40 -40.10
C GLU A 221 16.86 25.99 -40.54
N GLU A 222 15.70 26.24 -39.85
CA GLU A 222 15.36 26.80 -38.52
C GLU A 222 14.57 25.81 -37.60
N GLY A 223 13.25 25.55 -37.67
CA GLY A 223 12.14 25.99 -38.54
C GLY A 223 10.73 25.83 -37.90
N LYS A 224 9.90 26.90 -37.89
CA LYS A 224 8.44 26.90 -37.52
C LYS A 224 7.56 27.22 -38.75
N PRO A 225 6.19 27.37 -38.71
CA PRO A 225 5.19 27.15 -37.66
C PRO A 225 3.98 26.26 -38.11
N ALA A 226 2.72 26.67 -37.85
CA ALA A 226 1.50 25.84 -37.77
C ALA A 226 0.42 26.13 -38.87
N THR A 227 -0.75 25.47 -38.79
CA THR A 227 -2.04 25.89 -39.43
C THR A 227 -3.27 25.14 -38.84
N SER A 228 -4.50 25.51 -39.25
CA SER A 228 -5.82 25.20 -38.63
C SER A 228 -6.72 24.28 -39.52
N SER A 229 -8.06 24.13 -39.48
CA SER A 229 -9.23 24.86 -38.91
C SER A 229 -10.57 24.03 -38.93
N PHE A 230 -11.68 24.66 -38.50
CA PHE A 230 -13.13 24.41 -38.78
C PHE A 230 -13.97 23.22 -38.20
N ALA A 231 -15.02 23.64 -37.46
CA ALA A 231 -16.43 23.19 -37.43
C ALA A 231 -16.90 21.79 -36.93
N MET A 232 -18.21 21.73 -36.61
CA MET A 232 -19.02 20.71 -35.89
C MET A 232 -20.49 20.84 -36.35
N PRO A 233 -21.48 19.99 -35.94
CA PRO A 233 -21.50 18.87 -34.98
C PRO A 233 -21.65 17.50 -35.72
N ALA A 234 -22.14 16.34 -35.20
CA ALA A 234 -22.77 15.89 -33.94
C ALA A 234 -22.51 14.35 -33.77
N ASP A 235 -23.05 13.55 -32.83
CA ASP A 235 -23.88 13.75 -31.62
C ASP A 235 -23.55 12.63 -30.58
N ARG A 236 -24.17 12.72 -29.39
CA ARG A 236 -24.53 11.65 -28.42
C ARG A 236 -23.48 10.62 -27.95
N THR A 237 -23.27 10.70 -26.64
CA THR A 237 -22.73 9.75 -25.65
C THR A 237 -21.22 9.85 -25.31
N PRO A 238 -20.86 9.72 -24.00
CA PRO A 238 -19.68 10.41 -23.48
C PRO A 238 -18.39 9.56 -23.51
N ARG A 239 -17.50 9.85 -24.45
CA ARG A 239 -16.09 9.43 -24.32
C ARG A 239 -15.38 10.33 -23.30
N ARG A 240 -14.74 9.70 -22.29
CA ARG A 240 -13.98 10.38 -21.23
C ARG A 240 -12.97 11.37 -21.82
N ARG A 241 -12.93 12.60 -21.29
CA ARG A 241 -11.99 13.66 -21.70
C ARG A 241 -10.55 13.15 -21.60
N ALA A 242 -9.87 13.07 -22.74
CA ALA A 242 -8.43 12.85 -22.76
C ALA A 242 -7.72 14.14 -22.35
N GLY A 243 -6.85 14.07 -21.34
CA GLY A 243 -5.99 15.19 -20.95
C GLY A 243 -5.00 15.58 -22.07
N PRO A 244 -4.32 16.72 -21.96
CA PRO A 244 -3.44 17.24 -23.00
C PRO A 244 -2.39 16.22 -23.43
N LYS A 245 -2.20 16.08 -24.76
CA LYS A 245 -1.30 15.11 -25.40
C LYS A 245 0.18 15.48 -25.16
N SER A 246 0.66 15.30 -23.93
CA SER A 246 2.06 15.53 -23.56
C SER A 246 3.01 14.80 -24.51
N ALA A 247 4.06 15.50 -24.98
CA ALA A 247 5.05 15.09 -25.98
C ALA A 247 5.25 13.56 -26.14
N ARG A 248 5.19 13.09 -27.40
CA ARG A 248 5.13 11.68 -27.85
C ARG A 248 5.93 10.71 -26.96
N ARG A 249 5.29 10.15 -25.93
CA ARG A 249 5.94 9.23 -24.99
C ARG A 249 6.20 7.89 -25.67
N LEU A 250 7.47 7.61 -26.00
CA LEU A 250 7.94 6.35 -26.58
C LEU A 250 7.78 5.10 -25.66
N TYR A 251 7.15 5.26 -24.49
CA TYR A 251 6.87 4.20 -23.55
C TYR A 251 5.52 4.40 -22.84
N VAL A 252 4.86 3.29 -22.55
CA VAL A 252 3.70 3.20 -21.65
C VAL A 252 4.18 2.88 -20.24
N LYS A 253 3.47 3.40 -19.23
CA LYS A 253 3.77 3.11 -17.82
C LYS A 253 3.22 1.74 -17.47
N ALA A 254 3.94 1.01 -16.62
CA ALA A 254 3.47 -0.22 -16.02
C ALA A 254 3.79 -0.22 -14.52
N VAL A 255 3.07 -1.02 -13.75
CA VAL A 255 3.39 -1.32 -12.34
C VAL A 255 3.78 -2.79 -12.23
N PHE A 256 4.89 -3.07 -11.55
CA PHE A 256 5.27 -4.45 -11.21
C PHE A 256 4.41 -4.94 -10.05
N THR A 257 3.51 -5.90 -10.32
CA THR A 257 2.55 -6.40 -9.32
C THR A 257 3.07 -7.59 -8.51
N GLY A 258 4.09 -8.30 -9.01
CA GLY A 258 4.70 -9.45 -8.35
C GLY A 258 5.09 -10.54 -9.35
N TYR A 259 5.51 -11.71 -8.86
CA TYR A 259 5.86 -12.85 -9.70
C TYR A 259 4.66 -13.74 -10.02
N LYS A 260 4.79 -14.57 -11.07
CA LYS A 260 3.85 -15.68 -11.32
C LYS A 260 3.85 -16.59 -10.08
N ARG A 261 2.72 -16.69 -9.38
CA ARG A 261 2.54 -17.58 -8.22
C ARG A 261 1.31 -18.48 -8.38
N GLY A 262 1.34 -19.63 -7.72
CA GLY A 262 0.16 -20.41 -7.36
C GLY A 262 -0.24 -20.15 -5.91
N HIS A 263 -1.01 -21.05 -5.31
CA HIS A 263 -1.43 -20.96 -3.91
C HIS A 263 -0.25 -21.19 -2.92
N ARG A 264 0.76 -21.99 -3.30
CA ARG A 264 1.88 -22.37 -2.42
C ARG A 264 3.26 -21.93 -2.94
N ASN A 265 3.47 -21.94 -4.26
CA ASN A 265 4.78 -21.70 -4.86
C ASN A 265 4.79 -20.41 -5.69
N GLN A 266 5.93 -19.72 -5.70
CA GLN A 266 6.21 -18.54 -6.51
C GLN A 266 7.27 -18.87 -7.58
N HIS A 267 7.34 -18.07 -8.65
CA HIS A 267 8.28 -18.26 -9.76
C HIS A 267 8.88 -16.92 -10.22
N GLU A 268 10.01 -16.55 -9.62
CA GLU A 268 10.72 -15.27 -9.76
C GLU A 268 11.09 -14.97 -11.21
N ASN A 269 11.40 -16.03 -11.97
CA ASN A 269 11.75 -16.01 -13.40
C ASN A 269 10.61 -15.55 -14.33
N THR A 270 9.45 -15.12 -13.80
CA THR A 270 8.36 -14.53 -14.59
C THR A 270 7.66 -13.43 -13.79
N SER A 271 7.92 -12.18 -14.19
CA SER A 271 7.34 -10.97 -13.59
C SER A 271 5.95 -10.67 -14.18
N LEU A 272 5.03 -10.20 -13.34
CA LEU A 272 3.70 -9.72 -13.74
C LEU A 272 3.67 -8.19 -13.75
N LEU A 273 3.22 -7.61 -14.86
CA LEU A 273 3.09 -6.16 -15.05
C LEU A 273 1.61 -5.83 -15.31
N LYS A 274 1.07 -4.85 -14.58
CA LYS A 274 -0.19 -4.18 -14.97
C LYS A 274 0.19 -2.94 -15.79
N LEU A 275 -0.28 -2.89 -17.03
CA LEU A 275 -0.09 -1.74 -17.93
C LEU A 275 -1.09 -0.62 -17.58
N ASP A 276 -0.62 0.62 -17.67
CA ASP A 276 -1.44 1.82 -17.50
C ASP A 276 -2.37 2.00 -18.71
N GLY A 277 -3.65 2.28 -18.48
CA GLY A 277 -4.69 2.40 -19.52
C GLY A 277 -5.14 1.09 -20.21
N VAL A 278 -4.54 -0.07 -19.92
CA VAL A 278 -4.85 -1.35 -20.58
C VAL A 278 -5.66 -2.24 -19.64
N ASN A 279 -6.95 -2.44 -19.92
CA ASN A 279 -7.84 -3.29 -19.11
C ASN A 279 -8.21 -4.60 -19.77
N ASP A 280 -8.17 -4.67 -21.10
CA ASP A 280 -8.61 -5.84 -21.85
C ASP A 280 -7.49 -6.74 -22.33
N LYS A 281 -7.82 -8.02 -22.49
CA LYS A 281 -6.94 -9.05 -23.06
C LYS A 281 -6.62 -8.78 -24.54
N GLY A 282 -7.48 -8.05 -25.25
CA GLY A 282 -7.27 -7.60 -26.63
C GLY A 282 -6.09 -6.63 -26.70
N ASP A 283 -6.24 -5.45 -26.09
CA ASP A 283 -5.22 -4.41 -25.96
C ASP A 283 -3.87 -4.95 -25.44
N ALA A 284 -3.90 -5.85 -24.46
CA ALA A 284 -2.70 -6.47 -23.91
C ALA A 284 -1.90 -7.32 -24.93
N LYS A 285 -2.51 -7.77 -26.04
CA LYS A 285 -1.78 -8.44 -27.15
C LYS A 285 -0.81 -7.49 -27.85
N PHE A 286 -1.14 -6.20 -28.01
CA PHE A 286 -0.29 -5.23 -28.71
C PHE A 286 1.10 -5.07 -28.05
N TYR A 287 1.20 -5.33 -26.75
CA TYR A 287 2.44 -5.20 -25.99
C TYR A 287 3.29 -6.48 -25.99
N LEU A 288 2.85 -7.57 -26.63
CA LEU A 288 3.64 -8.80 -26.76
C LEU A 288 4.92 -8.55 -27.56
N GLY A 289 6.03 -9.11 -27.08
CA GLY A 289 7.35 -8.94 -27.70
C GLY A 289 8.02 -7.59 -27.44
N LYS A 290 7.33 -6.59 -26.85
CA LYS A 290 7.91 -5.27 -26.58
C LYS A 290 8.88 -5.27 -25.39
N ARG A 291 9.82 -4.31 -25.39
CA ARG A 291 10.88 -4.22 -24.35
C ARG A 291 10.34 -3.55 -23.09
N ALA A 292 10.62 -4.12 -21.92
CA ALA A 292 10.29 -3.56 -20.61
C ALA A 292 11.58 -3.15 -19.88
N VAL A 293 11.54 -2.04 -19.14
CA VAL A 293 12.69 -1.48 -18.43
C VAL A 293 12.32 -1.07 -17.01
N TYR A 294 12.96 -1.69 -16.02
CA TYR A 294 12.98 -1.19 -14.66
C TYR A 294 14.21 -0.31 -14.46
N VAL A 295 14.01 0.93 -14.01
CA VAL A 295 15.08 1.91 -13.77
C VAL A 295 15.17 2.18 -12.27
N TYR A 296 16.36 2.03 -11.70
CA TYR A 296 16.64 2.22 -10.28
C TYR A 296 17.89 3.08 -10.06
N LYS A 297 18.03 3.65 -8.85
CA LYS A 297 19.25 4.35 -8.42
C LYS A 297 20.07 3.40 -7.53
N GLY A 298 21.35 3.23 -7.83
CA GLY A 298 22.30 2.56 -6.95
C GLY A 298 22.96 3.53 -5.97
N HIS A 299 23.65 2.99 -4.97
CA HIS A 299 24.53 3.77 -4.09
C HIS A 299 25.74 4.27 -4.90
N ASN A 300 26.54 3.35 -5.43
CA ASN A 300 27.77 3.69 -6.14
C ASN A 300 27.51 4.10 -7.61
N LYS A 301 28.19 5.18 -8.04
CA LYS A 301 28.29 5.60 -9.45
C LYS A 301 29.05 4.53 -10.26
N VAL A 302 28.55 4.13 -11.43
CA VAL A 302 29.15 3.11 -12.31
C VAL A 302 29.04 3.56 -13.76
N ALA A 303 30.09 3.35 -14.56
CA ALA A 303 30.05 3.55 -16.01
C ALA A 303 29.39 2.35 -16.71
N ARG A 304 28.65 2.58 -17.79
CA ARG A 304 28.10 1.53 -18.67
C ARG A 304 28.26 1.98 -20.12
N GLY A 305 28.96 1.18 -20.94
CA GLY A 305 29.13 1.42 -22.37
C GLY A 305 29.84 2.74 -22.68
N GLY A 306 31.05 2.95 -22.15
CA GLY A 306 31.88 4.14 -22.38
C GLY A 306 31.40 5.44 -21.72
N GLY A 307 30.09 5.60 -21.47
CA GLY A 307 29.49 6.82 -20.93
C GLY A 307 29.83 7.12 -19.46
N PRO A 308 29.52 8.36 -19.01
CA PRO A 308 29.90 8.86 -17.68
C PRO A 308 29.35 8.03 -16.52
N LYS A 309 30.08 8.04 -15.39
CA LYS A 309 29.76 7.25 -14.18
C LYS A 309 28.47 7.75 -13.51
N THR A 310 27.33 7.13 -13.81
CA THR A 310 26.02 7.51 -13.24
C THR A 310 25.57 6.60 -12.09
N ARG A 311 24.66 7.09 -11.24
CA ARG A 311 23.97 6.26 -10.22
C ARG A 311 22.75 5.52 -10.79
N VAL A 312 22.29 5.88 -11.99
CA VAL A 312 21.07 5.32 -12.60
C VAL A 312 21.40 4.01 -13.30
N ARG A 313 20.64 2.95 -13.00
CA ARG A 313 20.84 1.61 -13.56
C ARG A 313 19.52 1.09 -14.13
N ALA A 314 19.61 0.35 -15.22
CA ALA A 314 18.47 -0.27 -15.89
C ALA A 314 18.56 -1.80 -15.89
N ILE A 315 17.45 -2.46 -15.62
CA ILE A 315 17.23 -3.89 -15.89
C ILE A 315 16.27 -3.97 -17.09
N TRP A 316 16.71 -4.61 -18.16
CA TRP A 316 15.92 -4.81 -19.38
C TRP A 316 15.22 -6.17 -19.38
N GLY A 317 14.10 -6.24 -20.07
CA GLY A 317 13.32 -7.45 -20.29
C GLY A 317 12.41 -7.35 -21.50
N ARG A 318 11.64 -8.41 -21.76
CA ARG A 318 10.69 -8.54 -22.86
C ARG A 318 9.35 -9.05 -22.35
N ILE A 319 8.25 -8.52 -22.87
CA ILE A 319 6.90 -9.04 -22.61
C ILE A 319 6.69 -10.32 -23.44
N THR A 320 6.14 -11.36 -22.83
CA THR A 320 6.10 -12.74 -23.37
C THR A 320 4.70 -13.29 -23.61
N ARG A 321 3.73 -13.00 -22.72
CA ARG A 321 2.34 -13.46 -22.83
C ARG A 321 1.41 -12.57 -22.01
N VAL A 322 0.16 -12.43 -22.42
CA VAL A 322 -0.90 -11.83 -21.59
C VAL A 322 -1.19 -12.71 -20.35
N HIS A 323 -1.75 -12.12 -19.29
CA HIS A 323 -2.11 -12.82 -18.06
C HIS A 323 -3.52 -12.47 -17.59
N GLY A 324 -4.38 -13.49 -17.52
CA GLY A 324 -5.79 -13.32 -17.17
C GLY A 324 -6.52 -12.53 -18.26
N ASN A 325 -7.63 -11.88 -17.86
CA ASN A 325 -8.43 -11.04 -18.75
C ASN A 325 -8.22 -9.53 -18.49
N SER A 326 -7.75 -9.15 -17.30
CA SER A 326 -7.67 -7.76 -16.78
C SER A 326 -6.49 -6.91 -17.31
N GLY A 327 -6.02 -7.17 -18.52
CA GLY A 327 -4.97 -6.39 -19.19
C GLY A 327 -3.56 -6.53 -18.62
N ALA A 328 -3.33 -7.48 -17.71
CA ALA A 328 -1.99 -7.76 -17.17
C ALA A 328 -1.14 -8.58 -18.15
N VAL A 329 0.19 -8.43 -18.07
CA VAL A 329 1.15 -9.12 -18.95
C VAL A 329 2.30 -9.75 -18.18
N ARG A 330 2.89 -10.81 -18.75
CA ARG A 330 4.05 -11.53 -18.22
C ARG A 330 5.33 -11.07 -18.90
N ALA A 331 6.29 -10.56 -18.15
CA ALA A 331 7.61 -10.19 -18.63
C ALA A 331 8.69 -11.13 -18.09
N LYS A 332 9.71 -11.40 -18.93
CA LYS A 332 10.99 -11.96 -18.49
C LYS A 332 12.04 -10.85 -18.57
N PHE A 333 12.83 -10.69 -17.52
CA PHE A 333 13.96 -9.75 -17.46
C PHE A 333 15.28 -10.53 -17.54
N HIS A 334 16.36 -9.91 -18.05
CA HIS A 334 17.67 -10.57 -18.17
C HIS A 334 18.28 -10.96 -16.81
N HIS A 335 17.96 -10.19 -15.78
CA HIS A 335 18.08 -10.60 -14.38
C HIS A 335 16.71 -10.44 -13.72
N ASN A 336 16.37 -11.31 -12.78
CA ASN A 336 15.13 -11.18 -12.02
C ASN A 336 15.09 -9.80 -11.32
N LEU A 337 13.89 -9.24 -11.20
CA LEU A 337 13.71 -8.00 -10.45
C LEU A 337 14.03 -8.24 -8.97
N PRO A 338 14.45 -7.21 -8.21
CA PRO A 338 14.48 -7.31 -6.76
C PRO A 338 13.04 -7.22 -6.21
N PRO A 339 12.71 -7.86 -5.07
CA PRO A 339 11.41 -7.67 -4.41
C PRO A 339 11.10 -6.20 -4.12
N THR A 340 12.13 -5.38 -3.89
CA THR A 340 12.03 -3.92 -3.71
C THR A 340 11.58 -3.15 -4.96
N ALA A 341 11.36 -3.82 -6.09
CA ALA A 341 10.72 -3.26 -7.28
C ALA A 341 9.18 -3.36 -7.25
N MET A 342 8.58 -4.19 -6.38
CA MET A 342 7.12 -4.37 -6.33
C MET A 342 6.42 -3.04 -6.04
N GLY A 343 5.30 -2.80 -6.72
CA GLY A 343 4.58 -1.51 -6.70
C GLY A 343 5.27 -0.37 -7.46
N LYS A 344 6.55 -0.50 -7.87
CA LYS A 344 7.27 0.57 -8.58
C LYS A 344 6.96 0.58 -10.08
N ARG A 345 7.13 1.77 -10.67
CA ARG A 345 6.85 2.04 -12.07
C ARG A 345 7.94 1.45 -12.98
N ILE A 346 7.51 0.67 -13.97
CA ILE A 346 8.31 0.13 -15.07
C ILE A 346 7.90 0.85 -16.36
N ARG A 347 8.84 1.01 -17.30
CA ARG A 347 8.59 1.60 -18.61
C ARG A 347 8.51 0.48 -19.65
N VAL A 348 7.38 0.36 -20.33
CA VAL A 348 7.21 -0.57 -21.46
C VAL A 348 7.34 0.23 -22.73
N MET A 349 8.42 -0.01 -23.48
CA MET A 349 8.71 0.70 -24.73
C MET A 349 7.64 0.37 -25.78
N LEU A 350 7.28 1.35 -26.60
CA LEU A 350 6.36 1.13 -27.72
C LEU A 350 7.04 0.45 -28.92
N TYR A 351 8.38 0.38 -28.92
CA TYR A 351 9.21 -0.27 -29.93
C TYR A 351 9.80 -1.62 -29.43
N PRO A 352 10.20 -2.55 -30.34
CA PRO A 352 9.96 -2.49 -31.79
C PRO A 352 8.46 -2.55 -32.12
N SER A 353 8.11 -2.06 -33.30
CA SER A 353 6.76 -2.20 -33.87
C SER A 353 6.58 -3.64 -34.36
N ASN A 354 5.40 -4.21 -34.09
CA ASN A 354 4.94 -5.45 -34.72
C ASN A 354 3.85 -5.06 -35.75
N ILE A 355 4.22 -4.19 -36.70
CA ILE A 355 3.42 -3.86 -37.89
C ILE A 355 3.93 -4.77 -38.99
#